data_AF-G8TKT7-F1
#
_entry.id   AF-G8TKT7-F1
#
_cell.length_a   1.000
_cell.length_b   1.000
_cell.length_c   1.000
_cell.angle_alpha   90.00
_cell.angle_beta   90.00
_cell.angle_gamma   90.00
#
_symmetry.space_group_name_H-M   'P 1'
#
loop_
_entity.id
_entity.type
_entity.pdbx_description
1 polymer ?
#
loop_
_entity_poly.entity_id
_entity_poly.type
_entity_poly.pdbx_seq_one_letter_code
_entity_poly.pdbx_strand_id
1 'polypeptide(L)'
;MRLLISNLNRLTTTSHVVALLGPFGLVTSAVIMTNLKSGYSEGIALVEMEYKAGQMVICELNDCRFMNNYISVEETTPTNNSAFK
;
A
#
# COMPACT_ATOMS: atom_id res chain seq x y z
N MET A 1 -5.53 9.13 -6.78
CA MET A 1 -5.82 8.98 -5.34
C MET A 1 -4.66 8.28 -4.66
N ARG A 2 -4.56 8.42 -3.33
CA ARG A 2 -3.50 7.78 -2.54
C ARG A 2 -4.13 6.74 -1.62
N LEU A 3 -3.52 5.56 -1.59
CA LEU A 3 -3.95 4.41 -0.81
C LEU A 3 -2.90 4.07 0.23
N LEU A 4 -3.35 3.69 1.42
CA LEU A 4 -2.55 3.07 2.45
C LEU A 4 -2.91 1.58 2.50
N ILE A 5 -1.93 0.73 2.27
CA ILE A 5 -2.08 -0.72 2.39
C ILE A 5 -1.33 -1.17 3.63
N SER A 6 -2.06 -1.72 4.60
CA SER A 6 -1.55 -2.11 5.92
C SER A 6 -1.60 -3.61 6.12
N ASN A 7 -0.88 -4.08 7.14
CA ASN A 7 -0.76 -5.50 7.50
C ASN A 7 -0.14 -6.38 6.40
N LEU A 8 0.68 -5.79 5.52
CA LEU A 8 1.46 -6.56 4.54
C LEU A 8 2.46 -7.46 5.26
N ASN A 9 2.78 -8.59 4.63
CA ASN A 9 3.90 -9.41 5.04
C ASN A 9 5.19 -8.54 5.02
N ARG A 10 6.04 -8.62 6.05
CA ARG A 10 7.28 -7.82 6.13
C ARG A 10 8.30 -8.10 5.02
N LEU A 11 8.15 -9.22 4.30
CA LEU A 11 8.94 -9.56 3.11
C LEU A 11 8.31 -9.04 1.80
N THR A 12 7.15 -8.38 1.87
CA THR A 12 6.51 -7.75 0.70
C THR A 12 7.40 -6.64 0.17
N THR A 13 7.66 -6.67 -1.14
CA THR A 13 8.45 -5.67 -1.85
C THR A 13 7.54 -4.75 -2.66
N THR A 14 8.06 -3.60 -3.09
CA THR A 14 7.34 -2.72 -4.02
C THR A 14 6.89 -3.46 -5.28
N SER A 15 7.71 -4.34 -5.83
CA SER A 15 7.37 -5.14 -7.02
C SER A 15 6.18 -6.06 -6.77
N HIS A 16 6.09 -6.68 -5.59
CA HIS A 16 4.94 -7.50 -5.20
C HIS A 16 3.65 -6.67 -5.12
N VAL A 17 3.72 -5.46 -4.55
CA VAL A 17 2.57 -4.54 -4.47
C VAL A 17 2.13 -4.08 -5.85
N VAL A 18 3.07 -3.68 -6.72
CA VAL A 18 2.73 -3.26 -8.09
C VAL A 18 2.11 -4.42 -8.88
N ALA A 19 2.61 -5.65 -8.72
CA ALA A 19 2.04 -6.82 -9.37
C ALA A 19 0.62 -7.15 -8.86
N LEU A 20 0.37 -7.01 -7.56
CA LEU A 20 -0.95 -7.20 -6.96
C LEU A 20 -1.98 -6.19 -7.50
N LEU A 21 -1.56 -4.95 -7.71
CA LEU A 21 -2.43 -3.85 -8.12
C LEU A 21 -2.56 -3.68 -9.64
N GLY A 22 -1.64 -4.24 -10.42
CA GLY A 22 -1.60 -4.14 -11.88
C GLY A 22 -2.92 -4.49 -12.59
N PRO A 23 -3.68 -5.54 -12.17
CA PRO A 23 -4.97 -5.85 -12.77
C PRO A 23 -6.03 -4.75 -12.63
N PHE A 24 -5.93 -3.88 -11.63
CA PHE A 24 -6.90 -2.80 -11.37
C PHE A 24 -6.58 -1.51 -12.11
N GLY A 25 -5.30 -1.28 -12.42
CA GLY A 25 -4.86 -0.10 -13.15
C GLY A 25 -3.38 0.22 -12.97
N LEU A 26 -2.96 1.31 -13.62
CA LEU A 26 -1.58 1.79 -13.56
C LEU A 26 -1.27 2.38 -12.17
N VAL A 27 -0.23 1.84 -11.54
CA VAL A 27 0.35 2.40 -10.30
C VAL A 27 1.34 3.50 -10.69
N THR A 28 1.08 4.74 -10.26
CA THR A 28 1.95 5.90 -10.54
C THR A 28 3.07 6.05 -9.52
N SER A 29 2.84 5.60 -8.29
CA SER A 29 3.86 5.58 -7.23
C SER A 29 3.57 4.47 -6.23
N ALA A 30 4.60 3.80 -5.72
CA ALA A 30 4.48 2.81 -4.65
C ALA A 30 5.72 2.84 -3.77
N VAL A 31 5.53 2.96 -2.45
CA VAL A 31 6.59 3.05 -1.46
C VAL A 31 6.28 2.13 -0.29
N ILE A 32 7.17 1.20 0.02
CA ILE A 32 7.11 0.42 1.26
C ILE A 32 7.65 1.29 2.40
N MET A 33 6.87 1.47 3.46
CA MET A 33 7.33 2.15 4.65
C MET A 33 8.25 1.23 5.45
N THR A 34 9.41 1.75 5.81
CA THR A 34 10.43 1.04 6.59
C THR A 34 10.70 1.78 7.89
N ASN A 35 11.01 1.02 8.93
CA ASN A 35 11.49 1.57 10.19
C ASN A 35 12.84 2.26 9.97
N LEU A 36 12.96 3.54 10.33
CA LEU A 36 14.20 4.30 10.13
C LEU A 36 15.39 3.78 10.97
N LYS A 37 15.13 3.09 12.10
CA LYS A 37 16.19 2.59 12.98
C LYS A 37 16.73 1.24 12.53
N SER A 38 15.87 0.35 12.06
CA SER A 38 16.25 -1.03 11.71
C SER A 38 16.31 -1.29 10.20
N GLY A 39 15.73 -0.41 9.38
CA GLY A 39 15.62 -0.58 7.93
C GLY A 39 14.58 -1.62 7.49
N TYR A 40 13.92 -2.30 8.43
CA TYR A 40 12.93 -3.32 8.10
C TYR A 40 11.58 -2.74 7.70
N SER A 41 10.86 -3.44 6.84
CA SER A 41 9.49 -3.09 6.47
C SER A 41 8.57 -3.06 7.70
N GLU A 42 7.75 -2.02 7.78
CA GLU A 42 6.66 -1.92 8.75
C GLU A 42 5.41 -2.70 8.32
N GLY A 43 5.44 -3.36 7.16
CA GLY A 43 4.27 -4.03 6.60
C GLY A 43 3.22 -3.04 6.11
N ILE A 44 3.65 -1.84 5.72
CA ILE A 44 2.79 -0.78 5.21
C ILE A 44 3.33 -0.32 3.85
N ALA A 45 2.44 -0.13 2.89
CA ALA A 45 2.75 0.46 1.59
C ALA A 45 1.88 1.71 1.36
N LEU A 46 2.50 2.75 0.82
CA LEU A 46 1.82 3.93 0.31
C LEU A 46 1.80 3.86 -1.21
N VAL A 47 0.63 3.96 -1.81
CA VAL A 47 0.43 3.79 -3.25
C VAL A 47 -0.34 4.95 -3.84
N GLU A 48 0.02 5.37 -5.04
CA GLU A 48 -0.75 6.31 -5.84
C GLU A 48 -1.20 5.65 -7.15
N MET A 49 -2.46 5.85 -7.49
CA MET A 49 -3.08 5.36 -8.72
C MET A 49 -4.30 6.21 -9.11
N GLU A 50 -4.87 5.95 -10.28
CA GLU A 50 -6.10 6.61 -10.75
C GLU A 50 -7.27 6.38 -9.78
N TYR A 51 -8.20 7.33 -9.70
CA TYR A 51 -9.30 7.28 -8.73
C TYR A 51 -10.18 6.03 -8.91
N LYS A 52 -10.57 5.69 -10.14
CA LYS A 52 -11.40 4.51 -10.41
C LYS A 52 -10.68 3.21 -10.04
N ALA A 53 -9.41 3.08 -10.42
CA ALA A 53 -8.56 1.94 -10.07
C ALA A 53 -8.46 1.78 -8.55
N GLY A 54 -8.22 2.87 -7.81
CA GLY A 54 -8.05 2.79 -6.36
C GLY A 54 -9.33 2.48 -5.59
N GLN A 55 -10.49 2.93 -6.07
CA GLN A 55 -11.78 2.52 -5.50
C GLN A 55 -12.00 1.01 -5.67
N MET A 56 -11.71 0.45 -6.86
CA MET A 56 -11.80 -1.00 -7.07
C MET A 56 -10.84 -1.77 -6.15
N VAL A 57 -9.61 -1.27 -5.98
CA VAL A 57 -8.62 -1.88 -5.06
C VAL A 57 -9.12 -1.92 -3.63
N ILE A 58 -9.72 -0.84 -3.11
CA ILE A 58 -10.29 -0.83 -1.76
C ILE A 58 -11.42 -1.86 -1.65
N CYS A 59 -12.34 -1.89 -2.61
CA CYS A 59 -13.48 -2.81 -2.57
C CYS A 59 -13.07 -4.30 -2.66
N GLU A 60 -12.07 -4.61 -3.49
CA GLU A 60 -11.72 -6.00 -3.83
C GLU A 60 -10.56 -6.58 -2.99
N LEU A 61 -9.65 -5.72 -2.51
CA LEU A 61 -8.45 -6.17 -1.80
C LEU A 61 -8.46 -5.91 -0.30
N ASN A 62 -9.38 -5.07 0.21
CA ASN A 62 -9.53 -4.96 1.65
C ASN A 62 -9.99 -6.29 2.26
N ASP A 63 -9.33 -6.72 3.33
CA ASP A 63 -9.48 -8.04 3.96
C ASP A 63 -9.19 -9.23 3.03
N CYS A 64 -8.43 -9.02 1.95
CA CYS A 64 -7.98 -10.10 1.08
C CYS A 64 -6.69 -10.75 1.62
N ARG A 65 -6.54 -12.06 1.39
CA ARG A 65 -5.34 -12.79 1.82
C ARG A 65 -4.21 -12.63 0.80
N PHE A 66 -3.11 -12.04 1.23
CA PHE A 66 -1.90 -11.81 0.43
C PHE A 66 -0.65 -12.16 1.23
N MET A 67 0.22 -13.03 0.68
CA MET A 67 1.46 -13.49 1.32
C MET A 67 1.29 -13.94 2.79
N ASN A 68 0.23 -14.70 3.05
CA ASN A 68 -0.15 -15.21 4.37
C ASN A 68 -0.70 -14.17 5.38
N ASN A 69 -0.94 -12.94 4.95
CA ASN A 69 -1.58 -11.91 5.76
C ASN A 69 -2.93 -11.49 5.16
N TYR A 70 -3.87 -11.06 5.99
CA TYR A 70 -5.07 -10.35 5.54
C TYR A 70 -4.76 -8.86 5.50
N ILE A 71 -4.74 -8.27 4.32
CA ILE A 71 -4.31 -6.89 4.13
C ILE A 71 -5.50 -5.95 4.31
N SER A 72 -5.24 -4.74 4.79
CA SER A 72 -6.22 -3.67 4.86
C SER A 72 -5.86 -2.61 3.83
N VAL A 73 -6.85 -2.10 3.10
CA VAL A 73 -6.66 -1.10 2.05
C VAL A 73 -7.61 0.06 2.33
N GLU A 74 -7.04 1.25 2.53
CA GLU A 74 -7.79 2.46 2.85
C GLU A 74 -7.36 3.63 1.97
N GLU A 75 -8.30 4.50 1.63
CA GLU A 75 -7.95 5.81 1.05
C GLU A 75 -7.29 6.67 2.13
N THR A 76 -6.14 7.24 1.80
CA THR A 76 -5.43 8.14 2.72
C THR A 76 -5.29 9.51 2.10
N THR A 77 -5.57 10.53 2.92
CA THR A 77 -5.27 11.91 2.52
C THR A 77 -3.76 12.10 2.48
N PRO A 78 -3.23 12.91 1.55
CA PRO A 78 -1.85 13.34 1.62
C PRO A 78 -1.68 14.16 2.90
N THR A 79 -1.27 13.52 4.00
CA THR A 79 -0.93 14.23 5.21
C THR A 79 0.29 15.08 4.88
N ASN A 80 0.13 16.40 4.89
CA ASN A 80 1.26 17.31 4.82
C ASN A 80 2.22 16.92 5.95
N ASN A 81 3.48 16.69 5.57
CA ASN A 81 4.50 15.96 6.28
C ASN A 81 4.92 16.63 7.61
N SER A 82 4.07 16.58 8.65
CA SER A 82 4.29 17.29 9.93
C SER A 82 4.43 16.39 11.15
N ALA A 83 4.40 15.06 11.01
CA ALA A 83 4.37 14.12 12.15
C ALA A 83 5.68 13.33 12.38
N PHE A 84 6.76 13.64 11.65
CA PHE A 84 8.09 13.12 11.93
C PHE A 84 9.01 14.29 12.26
N LYS A 85 8.93 14.78 13.50
CA LYS A 85 9.86 15.74 14.09
C LYS A 85 10.56 15.11 15.27
#